data_AF-A0A933WF08-F1
#
_entry.id   AF-A0A933WF08-F1
#
_cell.length_a   1.000
_cell.length_b   1.000
_cell.length_c   1.000
_cell.angle_alpha   90.00
_cell.angle_beta   90.00
_cell.angle_gamma   90.00
#
_symmetry.space_group_name_H-M   'P 1'
#
loop_
_entity.id
_entity.type
_entity.pdbx_description
1 polymer ?
#
loop_
_entity_poly.entity_id
_entity_poly.type
_entity_poly.pdbx_seq_one_letter_code
_entity_poly.pdbx_strand_id
1 'polypeptide(L)'
;MLEIMRSHKFFSVFLLSVITGVIIVTFVFWGIGTQNQQVNSVLAEVEKEKITQEEYWRVFDNAERYYREQNKTEEEMKKLNLKDKVLNDLIDSKVLMIAANNMKIKVTEDELQQEIMNNPSFQKNGVFDKNVYLRTLELNRTTPAAYESSMMKELTLKKMQMLIGETAELSQDEIKVLEALQGEKTQLANAFLSIKRELLTKAYVEGLKRQMNIKINKDMIN
;
A
#
# COMPACT_ATOMS: atom_id res chain seq x y z
N MET A 1 4.61 -13.07 74.22
CA MET A 1 3.95 -12.17 73.24
C MET A 1 4.74 -12.18 71.92
N LEU A 2 4.80 -13.31 71.19
CA LEU A 2 5.42 -13.39 69.85
C LEU A 2 5.14 -14.73 69.11
N GLU A 3 3.95 -15.33 69.27
CA GLU A 3 3.60 -16.57 68.53
C GLU A 3 2.29 -16.50 67.73
N ILE A 4 1.73 -15.30 67.55
CA ILE A 4 0.53 -15.07 66.72
C ILE A 4 0.90 -14.22 65.51
N MET A 5 1.97 -14.59 64.80
CA MET A 5 2.36 -13.87 63.58
C MET A 5 2.95 -14.76 62.48
N ARG A 6 2.40 -15.98 62.32
CA ARG A 6 2.70 -16.83 61.15
C ARG A 6 1.48 -17.46 60.48
N SER A 7 0.29 -16.93 60.72
CA SER A 7 -0.95 -17.42 60.09
C SER A 7 -1.54 -16.50 59.01
N HIS A 8 -0.94 -15.35 58.70
CA HIS A 8 -1.49 -14.40 57.72
C HIS A 8 -0.81 -14.43 56.34
N LYS A 9 0.34 -15.09 56.21
CA LYS A 9 1.06 -15.17 54.91
C LYS A 9 0.29 -15.99 53.86
N PHE A 10 -0.41 -17.04 54.29
CA PHE A 10 -1.24 -17.84 53.37
C PHE A 10 -2.47 -17.06 52.90
N PHE A 11 -3.14 -16.34 53.82
CA PHE A 11 -4.30 -15.51 53.45
C PHE A 11 -3.89 -14.34 52.55
N SER A 12 -2.73 -13.70 52.80
CA SER A 12 -2.24 -12.62 51.94
C SER A 12 -1.82 -13.12 50.54
N VAL A 13 -1.20 -14.30 50.44
CA VAL A 13 -0.84 -14.90 49.15
C VAL A 13 -2.08 -15.35 48.37
N PHE A 14 -3.08 -15.89 49.07
CA PHE A 14 -4.37 -16.25 48.45
C PHE A 14 -5.12 -15.02 47.93
N LEU A 15 -5.24 -13.97 48.75
CA LEU A 15 -5.91 -12.73 48.37
C LEU A 15 -5.20 -12.04 47.19
N LEU A 16 -3.86 -12.01 47.20
CA LEU A 16 -3.05 -11.49 46.10
C LEU A 16 -3.29 -12.26 44.80
N SER A 17 -3.34 -13.59 44.87
CA SER A 17 -3.57 -14.46 43.70
C SER A 17 -4.95 -14.21 43.08
N VAL A 18 -5.98 -14.00 43.91
CA VAL A 18 -7.34 -13.68 43.45
C VAL A 18 -7.37 -12.33 42.74
N ILE A 19 -6.74 -11.30 43.31
CA ILE A 19 -6.68 -9.96 42.71
C ILE A 19 -5.93 -10.00 41.37
N THR A 20 -4.78 -10.68 41.31
CA THR A 20 -4.03 -10.85 40.06
C THR A 20 -4.83 -11.61 39.01
N GLY A 21 -5.57 -12.66 39.39
CA GLY A 21 -6.46 -13.39 38.50
C GLY A 21 -7.55 -12.50 37.90
N VAL A 22 -8.20 -11.67 38.72
CA VAL A 22 -9.21 -10.70 38.24
C VAL A 22 -8.60 -9.69 37.28
N ILE A 23 -7.42 -9.15 37.58
CA ILE A 23 -6.72 -8.21 36.69
C ILE A 23 -6.43 -8.86 35.34
N ILE A 24 -5.87 -10.08 35.32
CA ILE A 24 -5.60 -10.82 34.08
C ILE A 24 -6.88 -11.03 33.28
N VAL A 25 -7.96 -11.46 33.92
CA VAL A 25 -9.27 -11.65 33.27
C VAL A 25 -9.78 -10.33 32.70
N THR A 26 -9.67 -9.22 33.42
CA THR A 26 -10.05 -7.90 32.89
C THR A 26 -9.19 -7.49 31.69
N PHE A 27 -7.89 -7.76 31.67
CA PHE A 27 -7.02 -7.48 30.51
C PHE A 27 -7.31 -8.40 29.32
N VAL A 28 -7.76 -9.64 29.55
CA VAL A 28 -8.19 -10.57 28.49
C VAL A 28 -9.53 -10.13 27.88
N PHE A 29 -10.49 -9.71 28.70
CA PHE A 29 -11.78 -9.21 28.23
C PHE A 29 -11.73 -7.78 27.66
N TRP A 30 -10.80 -6.94 28.13
CA TRP A 30 -10.61 -5.57 27.63
C TRP A 30 -9.63 -5.48 26.45
N GLY A 31 -8.83 -6.53 26.23
CA GLY A 31 -7.92 -6.64 25.11
C GLY A 31 -6.66 -5.79 25.30
N ILE A 32 -5.52 -6.43 25.10
CA ILE A 32 -4.26 -5.78 24.73
C ILE A 32 -4.51 -4.78 23.59
N GLY A 33 -4.55 -3.50 23.96
CA GLY A 33 -4.72 -2.38 23.05
C GLY A 33 -6.19 -2.07 22.79
N THR A 34 -6.81 -1.27 23.67
CA THR A 34 -7.59 -0.15 23.16
C THR A 34 -6.62 0.73 22.37
N GLN A 35 -6.34 0.35 21.13
CA GLN A 35 -5.85 1.26 20.14
C GLN A 35 -6.92 2.32 20.10
N ASN A 36 -6.65 3.44 20.80
CA ASN A 36 -7.45 4.64 20.69
C ASN A 36 -7.77 4.74 19.21
N GLN A 37 -9.05 4.65 18.87
CA GLN A 37 -9.54 5.20 17.62
C GLN A 37 -9.28 6.70 17.75
N GLN A 38 -8.01 7.10 17.60
CA GLN A 38 -7.69 8.30 16.89
C GLN A 38 -8.47 8.10 15.61
N VAL A 39 -9.60 8.79 15.50
CA VAL A 39 -10.46 8.77 14.34
C VAL A 39 -9.57 9.33 13.24
N ASN A 40 -8.78 8.46 12.62
CA ASN A 40 -8.01 8.76 11.44
C ASN A 40 -9.09 9.13 10.44
N SER A 41 -9.25 10.43 10.23
CA SER A 41 -10.35 10.99 9.47
C SER A 41 -10.40 10.27 8.14
N VAL A 42 -11.52 9.59 7.86
CA VAL A 42 -11.67 8.78 6.66
C VAL A 42 -12.01 9.71 5.52
N LEU A 43 -11.09 9.84 4.57
CA LEU A 43 -11.21 10.75 3.45
C LEU A 43 -11.96 10.08 2.29
N ALA A 44 -11.74 8.79 2.08
CA ALA A 44 -12.54 7.98 1.17
C ALA A 44 -12.66 6.53 1.66
N GLU A 45 -13.69 5.84 1.20
CA GLU A 45 -13.94 4.42 1.47
C GLU A 45 -14.37 3.73 0.17
N VAL A 46 -13.70 2.64 -0.16
CA VAL A 46 -14.00 1.78 -1.32
C VAL A 46 -14.45 0.44 -0.74
N GLU A 47 -15.75 0.14 -0.82
CA GLU A 47 -16.37 -0.99 -0.12
C GLU A 47 -16.16 -0.95 1.39
N LYS A 48 -15.15 -1.67 1.89
CA LYS A 48 -14.73 -1.72 3.32
C LYS A 48 -13.31 -1.20 3.52
N GLU A 49 -12.60 -0.91 2.43
CA GLU A 49 -11.22 -0.43 2.45
C GLU A 49 -11.21 1.08 2.58
N LYS A 50 -10.61 1.57 3.66
CA LYS A 50 -10.57 2.99 3.98
C LYS A 50 -9.28 3.62 3.47
N ILE A 51 -9.39 4.87 3.03
CA ILE A 51 -8.29 5.78 2.76
C ILE A 51 -8.34 6.84 3.86
N THR A 52 -7.35 6.79 4.75
CA THR A 52 -7.25 7.76 5.85
C THR A 52 -6.60 9.06 5.37
N GLN A 53 -6.85 10.15 6.08
CA GLN A 53 -6.20 11.43 5.82
C GLN A 53 -4.67 11.32 5.96
N GLU A 54 -4.19 10.53 6.92
CA GLU A 54 -2.75 10.27 7.11
C GLU A 54 -2.14 9.54 5.90
N GLU A 55 -2.82 8.51 5.37
CA GLU A 55 -2.39 7.80 4.16
C GLU A 55 -2.35 8.75 2.95
N TYR A 56 -3.40 9.56 2.79
CA TYR A 56 -3.49 10.53 1.71
C TYR A 56 -2.35 11.54 1.73
N TRP A 57 -2.10 12.21 2.86
CA TRP A 57 -1.03 13.22 2.93
C TRP A 57 0.35 12.61 2.76
N ARG A 58 0.59 11.41 3.29
CA ARG A 58 1.86 10.71 3.07
C ARG A 58 2.14 10.46 1.58
N VAL A 59 1.13 10.04 0.83
CA VAL A 59 1.27 9.81 -0.62
C VAL A 59 1.38 11.13 -1.37
N PHE A 60 0.63 12.16 -0.96
CA PHE A 60 0.71 13.50 -1.53
C PHE A 60 2.10 14.11 -1.37
N ASP A 61 2.68 14.07 -0.17
CA ASP A 61 4.02 14.62 0.11
C ASP A 61 5.11 13.91 -0.70
N ASN A 62 4.96 12.59 -0.90
CA ASN A 62 5.85 11.80 -1.75
C ASN A 62 5.72 12.20 -3.23
N ALA A 63 4.51 12.36 -3.73
CA ALA A 63 4.26 12.81 -5.11
C ALA A 63 4.79 14.23 -5.34
N GLU A 64 4.58 15.13 -4.38
CA GLU A 64 5.07 16.50 -4.44
C GLU A 64 6.60 16.55 -4.44
N ARG A 65 7.27 15.74 -3.60
CA ARG A 65 8.72 15.61 -3.61
C ARG A 65 9.24 15.11 -4.96
N TYR A 66 8.61 14.09 -5.53
CA TYR A 66 8.96 13.58 -6.86
C TYR A 66 8.86 14.68 -7.93
N TYR A 67 7.78 15.46 -7.97
CA TYR A 67 7.63 16.53 -8.95
C TYR A 67 8.62 17.69 -8.73
N ARG A 68 8.95 18.02 -7.48
CA ARG A 68 10.00 19.00 -7.17
C ARG A 68 11.38 18.54 -7.68
N GLU A 69 11.72 17.26 -7.52
CA GLU A 69 12.96 16.68 -8.06
C GLU A 69 13.03 16.75 -9.60
N GLN A 70 11.87 16.77 -10.26
CA GLN A 70 11.73 16.99 -11.71
C GLN A 70 11.72 18.48 -12.11
N ASN A 71 12.10 19.38 -11.20
CA ASN A 71 12.09 20.84 -11.37
C ASN A 71 10.72 21.44 -11.75
N LYS A 72 9.61 20.82 -11.30
CA LYS A 72 8.27 21.39 -11.48
C LYS A 72 7.97 22.48 -10.46
N THR A 73 7.40 23.58 -10.92
CA THR A 73 6.95 24.70 -10.09
C THR A 73 5.67 24.37 -9.33
N GLU A 74 5.40 25.06 -8.23
CA GLU A 74 4.14 24.91 -7.49
C GLU A 74 2.91 25.22 -8.35
N GLU A 75 3.01 26.17 -9.28
CA GLU A 75 1.93 26.49 -10.21
C GLU A 75 1.66 25.35 -11.19
N GLU A 76 2.70 24.68 -11.71
CA GLU A 76 2.54 23.49 -12.53
C GLU A 76 1.89 22.35 -11.73
N MET A 77 2.29 22.12 -10.48
CA MET A 77 1.69 21.10 -9.62
C MET A 77 0.22 21.40 -9.30
N LYS A 78 -0.15 22.67 -9.09
CA LYS A 78 -1.55 23.09 -8.93
C LYS A 78 -2.36 22.88 -10.21
N LYS A 79 -1.80 23.20 -11.38
CA LYS A 79 -2.43 22.95 -12.69
C LYS A 79 -2.65 21.46 -12.97
N LEU A 80 -1.76 20.60 -12.47
CA LEU A 80 -1.90 19.15 -12.53
C LEU A 80 -3.02 18.61 -11.63
N ASN A 81 -3.63 19.46 -10.80
CA ASN A 81 -4.62 19.08 -9.81
C ASN A 81 -4.12 17.92 -8.93
N LEU A 82 -2.88 18.06 -8.42
CA LEU A 82 -2.14 16.98 -7.77
C LEU A 82 -2.91 16.34 -6.61
N LYS A 83 -3.67 17.13 -5.84
CA LYS A 83 -4.53 16.65 -4.75
C LYS A 83 -5.55 15.62 -5.25
N ASP A 84 -6.32 15.97 -6.27
CA ASP A 84 -7.32 15.06 -6.86
C ASP A 84 -6.65 13.87 -7.55
N LYS A 85 -5.50 14.08 -8.20
CA LYS A 85 -4.74 12.98 -8.80
C LYS A 85 -4.34 11.94 -7.75
N VAL A 86 -3.75 12.37 -6.65
CA VAL A 86 -3.32 11.47 -5.56
C VAL A 86 -4.50 10.73 -4.95
N LEU A 87 -5.64 11.41 -4.76
CA LEU A 87 -6.84 10.75 -4.26
C LEU A 87 -7.33 9.68 -5.24
N ASN A 88 -7.41 10.00 -6.53
CA ASN A 88 -7.85 9.06 -7.55
C ASN A 88 -6.89 7.86 -7.64
N ASP A 89 -5.57 8.10 -7.63
CA ASP A 89 -4.56 7.03 -7.65
C ASP A 89 -4.70 6.10 -6.43
N LEU A 90 -5.02 6.63 -5.26
CA LEU A 90 -5.29 5.85 -4.05
C LEU A 90 -6.56 5.01 -4.19
N ILE A 91 -7.65 5.60 -4.69
CA ILE A 91 -8.91 4.89 -4.96
C ILE A 91 -8.68 3.77 -5.98
N ASP A 92 -8.00 4.06 -7.08
CA ASP A 92 -7.67 3.09 -8.14
C ASP A 92 -6.87 1.92 -7.58
N SER A 93 -5.89 2.22 -6.71
CA SER A 93 -5.10 1.21 -6.02
C SER A 93 -5.96 0.33 -5.11
N LYS A 94 -6.92 0.89 -4.36
CA LYS A 94 -7.85 0.07 -3.54
C LYS A 94 -8.75 -0.79 -4.42
N VAL A 95 -9.30 -0.24 -5.49
CA VAL A 95 -10.15 -0.97 -6.45
C VAL A 95 -9.41 -2.15 -7.06
N LEU A 96 -8.18 -1.94 -7.55
CA LEU A 96 -7.33 -3.00 -8.11
C LEU A 96 -6.96 -4.04 -7.06
N MET A 97 -6.66 -3.63 -5.83
CA MET A 97 -6.33 -4.57 -4.74
C MET A 97 -7.52 -5.45 -4.37
N ILE A 98 -8.73 -4.90 -4.32
CA ILE A 98 -9.96 -5.66 -4.09
C ILE A 98 -10.17 -6.68 -5.22
N ALA A 99 -10.01 -6.25 -6.48
CA ALA A 99 -10.11 -7.15 -7.63
C ALA A 99 -9.07 -8.28 -7.57
N ALA A 100 -7.81 -7.95 -7.26
CA ALA A 100 -6.74 -8.94 -7.10
C ALA A 100 -7.10 -9.99 -6.04
N ASN A 101 -7.59 -9.53 -4.88
CA ASN A 101 -8.02 -10.41 -3.79
C ASN A 101 -9.19 -11.33 -4.20
N ASN A 102 -10.18 -10.79 -4.92
CA ASN A 102 -11.32 -11.57 -5.42
C ASN A 102 -10.89 -12.65 -6.42
N MET A 103 -9.91 -12.34 -7.28
CA MET A 103 -9.32 -13.26 -8.24
C MET A 103 -8.26 -14.18 -7.64
N LYS A 104 -7.95 -14.01 -6.34
CA LYS A 104 -6.85 -14.69 -5.63
C LYS A 104 -5.48 -14.48 -6.29
N ILE A 105 -5.32 -13.37 -7.00
CA ILE A 105 -4.04 -12.95 -7.57
C ILE A 105 -3.25 -12.29 -6.44
N LYS A 106 -2.14 -12.91 -6.09
CA LYS A 106 -1.22 -12.42 -5.06
C LYS A 106 0.21 -12.67 -5.50
N VAL A 107 1.12 -11.88 -4.94
CA VAL A 107 2.55 -12.10 -5.07
C VAL A 107 2.97 -13.19 -4.09
N THR A 108 3.80 -14.11 -4.54
CA THR A 108 4.34 -15.20 -3.73
C THR A 108 5.51 -14.70 -2.87
N GLU A 109 5.85 -15.46 -1.83
CA GLU A 109 7.03 -15.15 -1.00
C GLU A 109 8.32 -15.17 -1.82
N ASP A 110 8.44 -16.10 -2.78
CA ASP A 110 9.60 -16.20 -3.67
C ASP A 110 9.73 -14.96 -4.56
N GLU A 111 8.63 -14.49 -5.15
CA GLU A 111 8.62 -13.25 -5.95
C GLU A 111 9.00 -12.02 -5.12
N LEU A 112 8.49 -11.92 -3.88
CA LEU A 112 8.86 -10.86 -2.96
C LEU A 112 10.36 -10.92 -2.60
N GLN A 113 10.87 -12.11 -2.28
CA GLN A 113 12.28 -12.31 -1.96
C GLN A 113 13.17 -11.94 -3.14
N GLN A 114 12.83 -12.37 -4.35
CA GLN A 114 13.57 -12.02 -5.55
C GLN A 114 13.62 -10.51 -5.77
N GLU A 115 12.49 -9.80 -5.61
CA GLU A 115 12.46 -8.34 -5.74
C GLU A 115 13.37 -7.67 -4.71
N ILE A 116 13.33 -8.11 -3.45
CA ILE A 116 14.17 -7.57 -2.37
C ILE A 116 15.66 -7.84 -2.64
N MET A 117 16.02 -9.05 -3.08
CA MET A 117 17.40 -9.41 -3.38
C MET A 117 17.96 -8.65 -4.58
N ASN A 118 17.12 -8.35 -5.56
CA ASN A 118 17.49 -7.62 -6.77
C ASN A 118 17.48 -6.10 -6.58
N ASN A 119 16.97 -5.59 -5.46
CA ASN A 119 16.95 -4.16 -5.18
C ASN A 119 18.37 -3.62 -4.91
N PRO A 120 18.89 -2.70 -5.75
CA PRO A 120 20.25 -2.16 -5.59
C PRO A 120 20.49 -1.46 -4.26
N SER A 121 19.45 -0.88 -3.64
CA SER A 121 19.54 -0.21 -2.34
C SER A 121 19.82 -1.16 -1.17
N PHE A 122 19.68 -2.46 -1.39
CA PHE A 122 19.95 -3.51 -0.39
C PHE A 122 21.18 -4.35 -0.74
N GLN A 123 21.94 -3.95 -1.76
CA GLN A 123 23.11 -4.67 -2.22
C GLN A 123 24.40 -4.04 -1.72
N LYS A 124 25.40 -4.90 -1.48
CA LYS A 124 26.80 -4.52 -1.27
C LYS A 124 27.63 -5.27 -2.31
N ASN A 125 28.39 -4.52 -3.12
CA ASN A 125 29.14 -5.07 -4.25
C ASN A 125 28.25 -5.87 -5.25
N GLY A 126 27.01 -5.42 -5.47
CA GLY A 126 26.06 -6.05 -6.41
C GLY A 126 25.38 -7.33 -5.90
N VAL A 127 25.59 -7.71 -4.63
CA VAL A 127 24.94 -8.86 -3.99
C VAL A 127 24.15 -8.39 -2.79
N PHE A 128 22.98 -8.98 -2.55
CA PHE A 128 22.15 -8.66 -1.40
C PHE A 128 22.93 -8.78 -0.08
N ASP A 129 22.83 -7.75 0.77
CA ASP A 129 23.44 -7.73 2.10
C ASP A 129 22.37 -7.41 3.14
N LYS A 130 22.12 -8.37 4.04
CA LYS A 130 21.10 -8.26 5.09
C LYS A 130 21.34 -7.07 6.03
N ASN A 131 22.59 -6.72 6.32
CA ASN A 131 22.90 -5.60 7.21
C ASN A 131 22.61 -4.26 6.51
N VAL A 132 22.88 -4.17 5.21
CA VAL A 132 22.49 -3.00 4.40
C VAL A 132 20.96 -2.87 4.38
N TYR A 133 20.25 -3.97 4.11
CA TYR A 133 18.78 -3.99 4.16
C TYR A 133 18.23 -3.48 5.51
N LEU A 134 18.64 -4.08 6.64
CA LEU A 134 18.13 -3.70 7.95
C LEU A 134 18.45 -2.25 8.31
N ARG A 135 19.68 -1.80 8.01
CA ARG A 135 20.10 -0.42 8.26
C ARG A 135 19.29 0.58 7.41
N THR A 136 19.05 0.26 6.15
CA THR A 136 18.23 1.11 5.26
C THR A 136 16.80 1.22 5.78
N LEU A 137 16.20 0.12 6.26
CA LEU A 137 14.87 0.15 6.85
C LEU A 137 14.82 0.97 8.15
N GLU A 138 15.84 0.84 9.00
CA GLU A 138 15.96 1.61 10.25
C GLU A 138 16.04 3.12 9.96
N LEU A 139 16.85 3.53 8.97
CA LEU A 139 16.95 4.92 8.52
C LEU A 139 15.60 5.47 8.02
N ASN A 140 14.81 4.60 7.38
CA ASN A 140 13.46 4.92 6.90
C ASN A 140 12.37 4.73 7.96
N ARG A 141 12.74 4.42 9.22
CA ARG A 141 11.84 4.21 10.36
C ARG A 141 10.75 3.16 10.09
N THR A 142 11.10 2.10 9.36
CA THR A 142 10.18 1.01 9.03
C THR A 142 10.73 -0.33 9.51
N THR A 143 9.84 -1.31 9.70
CA THR A 143 10.22 -2.68 10.06
C THR A 143 10.26 -3.57 8.81
N PRO A 144 11.01 -4.69 8.81
CA PRO A 144 10.99 -5.64 7.70
C PRO A 144 9.57 -6.09 7.33
N ALA A 145 8.76 -6.47 8.32
CA ALA A 145 7.38 -6.90 8.10
C ALA A 145 6.50 -5.81 7.46
N ALA A 146 6.63 -4.56 7.91
CA ALA A 146 5.87 -3.44 7.33
C ALA A 146 6.32 -3.14 5.89
N TYR A 147 7.64 -3.16 5.65
CA TYR A 147 8.22 -2.96 4.33
C TYR A 147 7.80 -4.06 3.35
N GLU A 148 7.97 -5.33 3.73
CA GLU A 148 7.59 -6.50 2.95
C GLU A 148 6.09 -6.52 2.64
N SER A 149 5.24 -6.19 3.62
CA SER A 149 3.79 -6.06 3.40
C SER A 149 3.45 -4.96 2.39
N SER A 150 4.13 -3.82 2.47
CA SER A 150 3.96 -2.72 1.50
C SER A 150 4.41 -3.12 0.11
N MET A 151 5.59 -3.75 0.01
CA MET A 151 6.16 -4.23 -1.24
C MET A 151 5.27 -5.29 -1.89
N MET A 152 4.72 -6.22 -1.10
CA MET A 152 3.81 -7.24 -1.61
C MET A 152 2.54 -6.63 -2.21
N LYS A 153 2.01 -5.55 -1.60
CA LYS A 153 0.87 -4.81 -2.17
C LYS A 153 1.24 -4.13 -3.49
N GLU A 154 2.38 -3.45 -3.53
CA GLU A 154 2.89 -2.78 -4.74
C GLU A 154 3.10 -3.77 -5.89
N LEU A 155 3.79 -4.87 -5.62
CA LEU A 155 4.02 -5.93 -6.60
C LEU A 155 2.71 -6.57 -7.07
N THR A 156 1.71 -6.72 -6.18
CA THR A 156 0.40 -7.25 -6.56
C THR A 156 -0.32 -6.29 -7.51
N LEU A 157 -0.28 -4.97 -7.24
CA LEU A 157 -0.83 -3.96 -8.14
C LEU A 157 -0.12 -3.97 -9.51
N LYS A 158 1.22 -4.02 -9.51
CA LYS A 158 2.02 -4.10 -10.73
C LYS A 158 1.69 -5.36 -11.55
N LYS A 159 1.55 -6.51 -10.88
CA LYS A 159 1.12 -7.77 -11.50
C LYS A 159 -0.28 -7.65 -12.12
N MET A 160 -1.23 -7.04 -11.41
CA MET A 160 -2.58 -6.79 -11.97
C MET A 160 -2.53 -5.91 -13.22
N GLN A 161 -1.80 -4.80 -13.17
CA GLN A 161 -1.65 -3.90 -14.32
C GLN A 161 -0.99 -4.60 -15.51
N MET A 162 0.02 -5.45 -15.25
CA MET A 162 0.67 -6.27 -16.27
C MET A 162 -0.32 -7.25 -16.90
N LEU A 163 -1.06 -8.02 -16.11
CA LEU A 163 -2.04 -9.00 -16.61
C LEU A 163 -3.16 -8.33 -17.42
N ILE A 164 -3.64 -7.17 -16.99
CA ILE A 164 -4.61 -6.37 -17.77
C ILE A 164 -3.95 -5.90 -19.07
N GLY A 165 -2.74 -5.37 -19.00
CA GLY A 165 -2.00 -4.92 -20.18
C GLY A 165 -1.61 -6.03 -21.16
N GLU A 166 -1.46 -7.27 -20.71
CA GLU A 166 -1.20 -8.43 -21.58
C GLU A 166 -2.39 -8.75 -22.49
N THR A 167 -3.60 -8.30 -22.12
CA THR A 167 -4.79 -8.38 -23.00
C THR A 167 -4.78 -7.33 -24.12
N ALA A 168 -3.82 -6.40 -24.12
CA ALA A 168 -3.71 -5.36 -25.11
C ALA A 168 -3.10 -5.90 -26.42
N GLU A 169 -3.89 -5.88 -27.48
CA GLU A 169 -3.42 -6.21 -28.83
C GLU A 169 -3.61 -5.03 -29.79
N LEU A 170 -2.71 -4.92 -30.78
CA LEU A 170 -2.87 -3.98 -31.88
C LEU A 170 -3.87 -4.56 -32.88
N SER A 171 -4.83 -3.73 -33.30
CA SER A 171 -5.77 -4.09 -34.35
C SER A 171 -5.06 -4.09 -35.70
N GLN A 172 -5.66 -4.78 -36.68
CA GLN A 172 -5.13 -4.81 -38.04
C GLN A 172 -5.00 -3.41 -38.66
N ASP A 173 -5.90 -2.49 -38.32
CA ASP A 173 -5.84 -1.12 -38.84
C ASP A 173 -4.74 -0.30 -38.18
N GLU A 174 -4.46 -0.51 -36.89
CA GLU A 174 -3.33 0.12 -36.21
C GLU A 174 -1.98 -0.39 -36.74
N ILE A 175 -1.90 -1.69 -37.08
CA ILE A 175 -0.72 -2.26 -37.73
C ILE A 175 -0.48 -1.58 -39.09
N LYS A 176 -1.52 -1.40 -39.91
CA LYS A 176 -1.39 -0.66 -41.20
C LYS A 176 -0.94 0.78 -40.98
N VAL A 177 -1.47 1.47 -39.97
CA VAL A 177 -1.04 2.83 -39.63
C VAL A 177 0.44 2.83 -39.23
N LEU A 178 0.87 1.91 -38.38
CA LEU A 178 2.28 1.77 -37.97
C LEU A 178 3.20 1.49 -39.16
N GLU A 179 2.77 0.67 -40.12
CA GLU A 179 3.52 0.38 -41.33
C GLU A 179 3.67 1.59 -42.26
N ALA A 180 2.69 2.50 -42.25
CA ALA A 180 2.71 3.72 -43.04
C ALA A 180 3.56 4.85 -42.42
N LEU A 181 3.86 4.78 -41.11
CA LEU A 181 4.71 5.76 -40.43
C LEU A 181 6.20 5.59 -40.79
N GLN A 182 6.90 6.70 -40.97
CA GLN A 182 8.37 6.70 -41.11
C GLN A 182 9.00 6.61 -39.72
N GLY A 183 9.74 5.54 -39.44
CA GLY A 183 10.43 5.34 -38.16
C GLY A 183 10.77 3.89 -37.86
N GLU A 184 11.36 3.65 -36.69
CA GLU A 184 11.64 2.29 -36.22
C GLU A 184 10.33 1.62 -35.79
N LYS A 185 9.83 0.70 -36.63
CA LYS A 185 8.53 0.02 -36.44
C LYS A 185 8.37 -0.60 -35.05
N THR A 186 9.41 -1.22 -34.52
CA THR A 186 9.39 -1.87 -33.20
C THR A 186 9.19 -0.86 -32.06
N GLN A 187 9.86 0.29 -32.12
CA GLN A 187 9.71 1.33 -31.10
C GLN A 187 8.29 1.93 -31.14
N LEU A 188 7.78 2.21 -32.33
CA LEU A 188 6.42 2.73 -32.51
C LEU A 188 5.36 1.72 -32.05
N ALA A 189 5.52 0.44 -32.41
CA ALA A 189 4.62 -0.63 -31.95
C ALA A 189 4.61 -0.74 -30.42
N ASN A 190 5.78 -0.68 -29.78
CA ASN A 190 5.89 -0.70 -28.33
C ASN A 190 5.24 0.53 -27.66
N ALA A 191 5.38 1.71 -28.25
CA ALA A 191 4.73 2.93 -27.75
C ALA A 191 3.19 2.88 -27.89
N PHE A 192 2.68 2.37 -29.01
CA PHE A 192 1.24 2.18 -29.20
C PHE A 192 0.70 1.14 -28.21
N LEU A 193 1.41 0.03 -28.02
CA LEU A 193 1.06 -0.98 -27.03
C LEU A 193 1.08 -0.42 -25.60
N SER A 194 2.09 0.38 -25.22
CA SER A 194 2.14 0.96 -23.86
C SER A 194 0.95 1.86 -23.59
N ILE A 195 0.55 2.70 -24.57
CA ILE A 195 -0.63 3.56 -24.45
C ILE A 195 -1.90 2.71 -24.30
N LYS A 196 -2.05 1.66 -25.12
CA LYS A 196 -3.20 0.75 -25.00
C LYS A 196 -3.28 0.06 -23.64
N ARG A 197 -2.15 -0.42 -23.12
CA ARG A 197 -2.08 -1.06 -21.81
C ARG A 197 -2.56 -0.13 -20.70
N GLU A 198 -2.13 1.13 -20.75
CA GLU A 198 -2.58 2.17 -19.83
C GLU A 198 -4.09 2.43 -19.96
N LEU A 199 -4.59 2.60 -21.18
CA LEU A 199 -6.02 2.82 -21.44
C LEU A 199 -6.89 1.66 -20.98
N LEU A 200 -6.46 0.42 -21.22
CA LEU A 200 -7.17 -0.79 -20.78
C LEU A 200 -7.20 -0.90 -19.26
N THR A 201 -6.06 -0.63 -18.60
CA THR A 201 -5.99 -0.59 -17.14
C THR A 201 -6.97 0.43 -16.59
N LYS A 202 -6.98 1.65 -17.14
CA LYS A 202 -7.91 2.70 -16.73
C LYS A 202 -9.37 2.31 -16.99
N ALA A 203 -9.69 1.79 -18.18
CA ALA A 203 -11.04 1.36 -18.52
C ALA A 203 -11.53 0.22 -17.62
N TYR A 204 -10.66 -0.72 -17.28
CA TYR A 204 -10.95 -1.81 -16.37
C TYR A 204 -11.26 -1.29 -14.95
N VAL A 205 -10.40 -0.41 -14.41
CA VAL A 205 -10.61 0.21 -13.10
C VAL A 205 -11.91 1.01 -13.07
N GLU A 206 -12.20 1.82 -14.08
CA GLU A 206 -13.46 2.56 -14.18
C GLU A 206 -14.68 1.63 -14.28
N GLY A 207 -14.55 0.51 -14.98
CA GLY A 207 -15.58 -0.54 -15.03
C GLY A 207 -15.87 -1.12 -13.64
N LEU A 208 -14.82 -1.42 -12.86
CA LEU A 208 -14.95 -1.92 -11.50
C LEU A 208 -15.55 -0.87 -10.55
N LYS A 209 -15.10 0.38 -10.62
CA LYS A 209 -15.62 1.49 -9.78
C LYS A 209 -17.13 1.62 -9.90
N ARG A 210 -17.70 1.44 -11.09
CA ARG A 210 -19.16 1.53 -11.33
C ARG A 210 -19.96 0.45 -10.60
N GLN A 211 -19.31 -0.65 -10.23
CA GLN A 211 -19.92 -1.77 -9.52
C GLN A 211 -19.63 -1.73 -8.01
N MET A 212 -18.79 -0.79 -7.56
CA MET A 212 -18.36 -0.67 -6.17
C MET A 212 -19.01 0.53 -5.47
N ASN A 213 -19.26 0.38 -4.18
CA ASN A 213 -19.69 1.46 -3.31
C ASN A 213 -18.47 2.30 -2.88
N ILE A 214 -18.32 3.48 -3.50
CA ILE A 214 -17.23 4.42 -3.22
C ILE A 214 -17.80 5.68 -2.57
N LYS A 215 -17.34 5.99 -1.36
CA LYS A 215 -17.71 7.21 -0.61
C LYS A 215 -16.48 8.11 -0.50
N ILE A 216 -16.64 9.39 -0.81
CA ILE A 216 -15.55 10.37 -0.77
C ILE A 216 -16.00 11.59 0.04
N ASN A 217 -15.23 11.94 1.06
CA ASN A 217 -15.44 13.10 1.92
C ASN A 217 -14.53 14.24 1.45
N LYS A 218 -14.91 14.90 0.35
CA LYS A 218 -14.10 15.95 -0.31
C LYS A 218 -13.86 17.18 0.58
N ASP A 219 -14.74 17.45 1.53
CA ASP A 219 -14.62 18.59 2.45
C ASP A 219 -13.36 18.53 3.33
N MET A 220 -12.71 17.37 3.43
CA MET A 220 -11.49 17.16 4.21
C MET A 220 -10.18 17.40 3.43
N ILE A 221 -10.29 17.73 2.13
CA ILE A 221 -9.16 17.91 1.20
C ILE A 221 -8.85 19.40 0.97
N ASN A 222 -9.83 20.26 1.23
CA ASN A 222 -9.77 21.70 1.03
C ASN A 222 -8.88 22.38 2.08
#